data_AF-A0A0N0VB94-F1
#
_entry.id   AF-A0A0N0VB94-F1
#
_cell.length_a   1.000
_cell.length_b   1.000
_cell.length_c   1.000
_cell.angle_alpha   90.00
_cell.angle_beta   90.00
_cell.angle_gamma   90.00
#
_symmetry.space_group_name_H-M   'P 1'
#
loop_
_entity.id
_entity.type
_entity.pdbx_description
1 polymer ?
#
loop_
_entity_poly.entity_id
_entity_poly.type
_entity_poly.pdbx_seq_one_letter_code
_entity_poly.pdbx_strand_id
1 'polypeptide(L)'
;MILLSLYGVIIVATICLFFFIAKTSVKLTCFAIDFVAVFIYTIYLLHGPVSSKISSGNMTYFWDVLFGLASVVVYGFLMLLLTIYLPKVSKIINFVIVYFGVGIGICLTTDFITSLLSIFNSNIEATYRLQFLNNDLANDVFYYILFYFVSIPVWKKRMDYLAGE
;
A
#
# COMPACT_ATOMS: atom_id res chain seq x y z
N MET A 1 -23.52 -15.21 32.42
CA MET A 1 -23.11 -16.17 31.35
C MET A 1 -23.31 -15.59 29.95
N ILE A 2 -24.48 -15.03 29.60
CA ILE A 2 -24.77 -14.48 28.25
C ILE A 2 -23.84 -13.32 27.84
N LEU A 3 -23.54 -12.39 28.74
CA LEU A 3 -22.61 -11.28 28.46
C LEU A 3 -21.18 -11.77 28.18
N LEU A 4 -20.68 -12.74 28.96
CA LEU A 4 -19.35 -13.30 28.78
C LEU A 4 -19.21 -14.06 27.45
N SER A 5 -20.25 -14.79 27.04
CA SER A 5 -20.30 -15.44 25.73
C SER A 5 -20.37 -14.42 24.58
N LEU A 6 -21.08 -13.30 24.78
CA LEU A 6 -21.16 -12.24 23.77
C LEU A 6 -19.79 -11.58 23.55
N TYR A 7 -19.05 -11.26 24.62
CA TYR A 7 -17.69 -10.73 24.53
C TYR A 7 -16.73 -11.71 23.85
N GLY A 8 -16.82 -13.00 24.17
CA GLY A 8 -16.01 -14.04 23.51
C GLY A 8 -16.27 -14.11 21.99
N VAL A 9 -17.53 -14.04 21.57
CA VAL A 9 -17.91 -14.05 20.15
C VAL A 9 -17.40 -12.80 19.43
N ILE A 10 -17.48 -11.62 20.06
CA ILE A 10 -16.96 -10.36 19.48
C ILE A 10 -15.44 -10.42 19.30
N ILE A 11 -14.70 -10.96 20.28
CA ILE A 11 -13.24 -11.10 20.20
C ILE A 11 -12.86 -12.07 19.07
N VAL A 12 -13.51 -13.23 18.99
CA VAL A 12 -13.25 -14.22 17.93
C VAL A 12 -13.61 -13.65 16.55
N ALA A 13 -14.75 -12.97 16.42
CA ALA A 13 -15.17 -12.32 15.18
C ALA A 13 -14.16 -11.24 14.75
N THR A 14 -13.65 -10.45 15.70
CA THR A 14 -12.63 -9.41 15.44
C THR A 14 -11.31 -10.02 14.98
N ILE A 15 -10.86 -11.11 15.61
CA ILE A 15 -9.64 -11.84 15.20
C ILE A 15 -9.83 -12.45 13.80
N CYS A 16 -10.97 -13.07 13.54
CA CYS A 16 -11.30 -13.62 12.22
C CYS A 16 -11.39 -12.54 11.14
N LEU A 17 -12.02 -11.39 11.44
CA LEU A 17 -12.05 -10.23 10.56
C LEU A 17 -10.65 -9.68 10.33
N PHE A 18 -9.82 -9.57 11.38
CA PHE A 18 -8.43 -9.14 11.25
C PHE A 18 -7.63 -10.09 10.36
N PHE A 19 -7.75 -11.41 10.54
CA PHE A 19 -7.08 -12.38 9.66
C PHE A 19 -7.64 -12.37 8.24
N PHE A 20 -8.94 -12.17 8.06
CA PHE A 20 -9.57 -12.07 6.74
C PHE A 20 -9.15 -10.80 6.01
N ILE A 21 -9.20 -9.65 6.69
CA ILE A 21 -8.71 -8.37 6.20
C ILE A 21 -7.22 -8.48 5.96
N ALA A 22 -6.41 -9.01 6.87
CA ALA A 22 -4.97 -9.18 6.66
C ALA A 22 -4.69 -10.13 5.48
N LYS A 23 -5.41 -11.23 5.31
CA LYS A 23 -5.20 -12.17 4.19
C LYS A 23 -5.63 -11.58 2.84
N THR A 24 -6.68 -10.76 2.85
CA THR A 24 -7.25 -10.12 1.65
C THR A 24 -6.50 -8.84 1.30
N SER A 25 -6.18 -8.02 2.30
CA SER A 25 -5.36 -6.81 2.20
C SER A 25 -3.91 -7.17 1.88
N VAL A 26 -3.26 -8.16 2.50
CA VAL A 26 -1.90 -8.55 2.08
C VAL A 26 -1.88 -9.01 0.62
N LYS A 27 -2.95 -9.65 0.12
CA LYS A 27 -3.07 -9.95 -1.32
C LYS A 27 -3.27 -8.68 -2.17
N LEU A 28 -4.07 -7.73 -1.71
CA LEU A 28 -4.37 -6.49 -2.43
C LEU A 28 -3.23 -5.45 -2.32
N THR A 29 -2.80 -5.12 -1.12
CA THR A 29 -1.79 -4.13 -0.72
C THR A 29 -0.39 -4.44 -1.26
N CYS A 30 0.01 -5.72 -1.39
CA CYS A 30 1.31 -6.08 -1.99
C CYS A 30 1.41 -5.75 -3.50
N PHE A 31 0.26 -5.51 -4.14
CA PHE A 31 0.13 -5.11 -5.53
C PHE A 31 -0.45 -3.72 -5.71
N ALA A 32 -1.24 -3.21 -4.76
CA ALA A 32 -2.06 -2.03 -4.98
C ALA A 32 -1.31 -0.72 -4.80
N ILE A 33 -0.23 -0.68 -4.00
CA ILE A 33 0.43 0.60 -3.68
C ILE A 33 1.02 1.25 -4.94
N ASP A 34 1.63 0.45 -5.82
CA ASP A 34 2.14 0.95 -7.09
C ASP A 34 1.03 1.29 -8.10
N PHE A 35 -0.07 0.53 -8.15
CA PHE A 35 -1.22 0.92 -8.96
C PHE A 35 -1.86 2.23 -8.49
N VAL A 36 -1.99 2.43 -7.18
CA VAL A 36 -2.48 3.67 -6.58
C VAL A 36 -1.50 4.82 -6.86
N ALA A 37 -0.19 4.58 -6.74
CA ALA A 37 0.82 5.58 -7.07
C ALA A 37 0.74 5.99 -8.55
N VAL A 38 0.63 5.03 -9.49
CA VAL A 38 0.44 5.30 -10.92
C VAL A 38 -0.85 6.08 -11.16
N PHE A 39 -1.95 5.70 -10.50
CA PHE A 39 -3.24 6.39 -10.62
C PHE A 39 -3.14 7.86 -10.18
N ILE A 40 -2.66 8.11 -8.96
CA ILE A 40 -2.54 9.46 -8.40
C ILE A 40 -1.55 10.30 -9.20
N TYR A 41 -0.41 9.72 -9.58
CA TYR A 41 0.62 10.43 -10.33
C TYR A 41 0.13 10.81 -11.73
N THR A 42 -0.67 9.96 -12.37
CA THR A 42 -1.31 10.26 -13.65
C THR A 42 -2.25 11.44 -13.52
N ILE A 43 -3.11 11.46 -12.50
CA ILE A 43 -4.01 12.59 -12.23
C ILE A 43 -3.18 13.87 -12.03
N TYR A 44 -2.16 13.81 -11.18
CA TYR A 44 -1.29 14.95 -10.92
C TYR A 44 -0.65 15.52 -12.19
N LEU A 45 -0.15 14.64 -13.08
CA LEU A 45 0.50 15.06 -14.32
C LEU A 45 -0.47 15.57 -15.39
N LEU A 46 -1.65 14.95 -15.51
CA LEU A 46 -2.57 15.20 -16.62
C LEU A 46 -3.68 16.21 -16.29
N HIS A 47 -3.96 16.47 -15.02
CA HIS A 47 -5.05 17.36 -14.60
C HIS A 47 -4.96 18.75 -15.24
N GLY A 48 -3.84 19.44 -15.02
CA GLY A 48 -3.59 20.77 -15.60
C GLY A 48 -3.44 20.74 -17.12
N PRO A 49 -2.52 19.93 -17.68
CA PRO A 49 -2.22 19.99 -19.10
C PRO A 49 -3.34 19.45 -20.01
N VAL A 50 -4.14 18.50 -19.54
CA VAL A 50 -5.11 17.74 -20.35
C VAL A 50 -6.54 17.92 -19.81
N SER A 51 -6.84 17.38 -18.63
CA SER A 51 -8.23 17.29 -18.13
C SER A 51 -8.91 18.66 -18.03
N SER A 52 -8.21 19.65 -17.49
CA SER A 52 -8.72 21.02 -17.29
C SER A 52 -8.81 21.83 -18.58
N LYS A 53 -8.16 21.38 -19.67
CA LYS A 53 -8.28 22.00 -21.00
C LYS A 53 -9.40 21.39 -21.83
N ILE A 54 -9.73 20.12 -21.60
CA ILE A 54 -10.76 19.39 -22.34
C ILE A 54 -12.14 19.61 -21.72
N SER A 55 -12.21 19.90 -20.42
CA SER A 55 -13.49 20.07 -19.71
C SER A 55 -13.36 20.99 -18.50
N SER A 56 -14.48 21.56 -18.06
CA SER A 56 -14.56 22.47 -16.92
C SER A 56 -15.46 21.94 -15.81
N GLY A 57 -15.23 22.39 -14.58
CA GLY A 57 -16.03 22.03 -13.42
C GLY A 57 -15.88 20.55 -13.06
N ASN A 58 -16.96 19.90 -12.64
CA ASN A 58 -16.89 18.51 -12.15
C ASN A 58 -16.51 17.49 -13.24
N MET A 59 -16.68 17.84 -14.51
CA MET A 59 -16.30 16.96 -15.63
C MET A 59 -14.77 16.79 -15.73
N THR A 60 -13.98 17.74 -15.23
CA THR A 60 -12.52 17.63 -15.18
C THR A 60 -12.07 16.41 -14.38
N TYR A 61 -12.73 16.15 -13.23
CA TYR A 61 -12.41 15.00 -12.38
C TYR A 61 -12.83 13.66 -12.99
N PHE A 62 -13.86 13.64 -13.86
CA PHE A 62 -14.20 12.44 -14.61
C PHE A 62 -13.04 12.03 -15.53
N TRP A 63 -12.43 12.99 -16.24
CA TRP A 63 -11.28 12.73 -17.09
C TRP A 63 -10.04 12.31 -16.30
N ASP A 64 -9.80 12.92 -15.14
CA ASP A 64 -8.71 12.52 -14.24
C ASP A 64 -8.82 11.04 -13.84
N VAL A 65 -10.00 10.62 -13.39
CA VAL A 65 -10.26 9.22 -13.02
C VAL A 65 -10.10 8.31 -14.22
N LEU A 66 -10.63 8.71 -15.39
CA LEU A 66 -10.52 7.90 -16.62
C LEU A 66 -9.07 7.69 -17.03
N PHE A 67 -8.25 8.75 -17.06
CA PHE A 67 -6.83 8.65 -17.42
C PHE A 67 -6.03 7.87 -16.37
N GLY A 68 -6.34 8.05 -15.09
CA GLY A 68 -5.75 7.27 -14.00
C GLY A 68 -6.01 5.78 -14.18
N LEU A 69 -7.27 5.37 -14.42
CA LEU A 69 -7.63 3.97 -14.64
C LEU A 69 -6.96 3.40 -15.90
N ALA A 70 -6.95 4.16 -17.00
CA ALA A 70 -6.28 3.74 -18.23
C ALA A 70 -4.78 3.48 -17.99
N SER A 71 -4.12 4.36 -17.24
CA SER A 71 -2.69 4.25 -16.93
C SER A 71 -2.38 3.06 -16.02
N VAL A 72 -3.26 2.76 -15.06
CA VAL A 72 -3.18 1.55 -14.22
C VAL A 72 -3.20 0.27 -15.08
N VAL A 73 -4.11 0.19 -16.05
CA VAL A 73 -4.21 -0.95 -16.97
C VAL A 73 -2.96 -1.09 -17.84
N VAL A 74 -2.50 0.02 -18.43
CA VAL A 74 -1.27 0.05 -19.24
C VAL A 74 -0.06 -0.39 -18.41
N TYR A 75 0.08 0.13 -17.19
CA TYR A 75 1.15 -0.25 -16.28
C TYR A 75 1.12 -1.75 -15.94
N GLY A 76 -0.05 -2.30 -15.60
CA GLY A 76 -0.20 -3.73 -15.32
C GLY A 76 0.23 -4.60 -16.51
N PHE A 77 -0.19 -4.21 -17.73
CA PHE A 77 0.22 -4.90 -18.95
C PHE A 77 1.74 -4.81 -19.20
N LEU A 78 2.34 -3.63 -19.01
CA LEU A 78 3.79 -3.45 -19.14
C LEU A 78 4.57 -4.33 -18.15
N MET A 79 4.12 -4.44 -16.90
CA MET A 79 4.75 -5.31 -15.90
C MET A 79 4.65 -6.79 -16.26
N LEU A 80 3.53 -7.21 -16.86
CA LEU A 80 3.38 -8.57 -17.37
C LEU A 80 4.36 -8.83 -18.53
N LEU A 81 4.39 -7.97 -19.54
CA LEU A 81 5.32 -8.10 -20.67
C LEU A 81 6.77 -8.10 -20.19
N LEU A 82 7.13 -7.21 -19.28
CA LEU A 82 8.46 -7.14 -18.68
C LEU A 82 8.83 -8.46 -18.00
N THR A 83 7.88 -9.10 -17.32
CA THR A 83 8.10 -10.40 -16.66
C THR A 83 8.31 -11.53 -17.67
N ILE A 84 7.54 -11.54 -18.76
CA ILE A 84 7.64 -12.55 -19.82
C ILE A 84 8.96 -12.42 -20.59
N TYR A 85 9.30 -11.21 -21.05
CA TYR A 85 10.44 -11.00 -21.94
C TYR A 85 11.76 -10.77 -21.20
N LEU A 86 11.74 -10.16 -20.02
CA LEU A 86 12.93 -9.78 -19.25
C LEU A 86 12.81 -10.19 -17.77
N PRO A 87 12.67 -11.50 -17.46
CA PRO A 87 12.34 -11.98 -16.12
C PRO A 87 13.34 -11.56 -15.03
N LYS A 88 14.65 -11.49 -15.36
CA LYS A 88 15.69 -11.03 -14.42
C LYS A 88 15.54 -9.55 -14.07
N VAL A 89 15.26 -8.71 -15.07
CA VAL A 89 15.06 -7.27 -14.89
C VAL A 89 13.75 -7.01 -14.16
N SER A 90 12.68 -7.71 -14.54
CA SER A 90 11.38 -7.66 -13.86
C SER A 90 11.51 -7.96 -12.37
N LYS A 91 12.26 -9.00 -12.00
CA LYS A 91 12.52 -9.35 -10.60
C LYS A 91 13.11 -8.19 -9.80
N ILE A 92 14.13 -7.52 -10.33
CA ILE A 92 14.80 -6.39 -9.66
C ILE A 92 13.85 -5.20 -9.54
N ILE A 93 13.18 -4.83 -10.65
CA ILE A 93 12.25 -3.70 -10.67
C ILE A 93 11.09 -3.93 -9.68
N ASN A 94 10.49 -5.12 -9.69
CA ASN A 94 9.43 -5.47 -8.75
C ASN A 94 9.91 -5.47 -7.29
N PHE A 95 11.16 -5.84 -7.01
CA PHE A 95 11.70 -5.75 -5.66
C PHE A 95 11.79 -4.30 -5.19
N VAL A 96 12.30 -3.40 -6.04
CA VAL A 96 12.38 -1.96 -5.73
C VAL A 96 10.99 -1.37 -5.50
N ILE A 97 10.02 -1.72 -6.35
CA ILE A 97 8.63 -1.29 -6.21
C ILE A 97 8.05 -1.76 -4.87
N VAL A 98 8.24 -3.03 -4.53
CA VAL A 98 7.79 -3.60 -3.26
C VAL A 98 8.48 -2.91 -2.08
N TYR A 99 9.77 -2.61 -2.18
CA TYR A 99 10.52 -1.92 -1.13
C TYR A 99 9.92 -0.56 -0.77
N PHE A 100 9.66 0.28 -1.79
CA PHE A 100 8.99 1.55 -1.58
C PHE A 100 7.54 1.37 -1.12
N GLY A 101 6.83 0.39 -1.68
CA GLY A 101 5.46 0.06 -1.29
C GLY A 101 5.36 -0.33 0.19
N VAL A 102 6.26 -1.18 0.69
CA VAL A 102 6.34 -1.56 2.10
C VAL A 102 6.65 -0.36 2.98
N GLY A 103 7.56 0.52 2.57
CA GLY A 103 7.86 1.75 3.30
C GLY A 103 6.61 2.64 3.47
N ILE A 104 5.92 2.94 2.38
CA ILE A 104 4.66 3.70 2.40
C ILE A 104 3.61 2.99 3.26
N GLY A 105 3.44 1.68 3.06
CA GLY A 105 2.45 0.88 3.77
C GLY A 105 2.67 0.84 5.28
N ILE A 106 3.92 0.68 5.74
CA ILE A 106 4.25 0.66 7.17
C ILE A 106 4.04 2.04 7.79
N CYS A 107 4.46 3.12 7.12
CA CYS A 107 4.26 4.47 7.64
C CYS A 107 2.76 4.81 7.77
N LEU A 108 1.96 4.53 6.73
CA LEU A 108 0.51 4.76 6.75
C LEU A 108 -0.20 3.89 7.79
N THR A 109 0.22 2.64 7.94
CA THR A 109 -0.36 1.73 8.94
C THR A 109 -0.04 2.22 10.35
N THR A 110 1.19 2.70 10.58
CA THR A 110 1.61 3.24 11.87
C THR A 110 0.83 4.50 12.23
N ASP A 111 0.67 5.42 11.27
CA ASP A 111 -0.12 6.65 11.43
C ASP A 111 -1.59 6.35 11.74
N PHE A 112 -2.19 5.42 10.99
CA PHE A 112 -3.57 4.99 11.23
C PHE A 112 -3.75 4.36 12.62
N ILE A 113 -2.87 3.43 13.02
CA ILE A 113 -2.96 2.75 14.31
C ILE A 113 -2.79 3.75 15.46
N THR A 114 -1.79 4.62 15.39
CA THR A 114 -1.53 5.61 16.45
C THR A 114 -2.64 6.66 16.54
N SER A 115 -3.18 7.11 15.40
CA SER A 115 -4.38 7.97 15.34
C SER A 115 -5.62 7.29 15.91
N LEU A 116 -5.81 5.99 15.67
CA LEU A 116 -6.92 5.25 16.26
C LEU A 116 -6.76 5.14 17.78
N LEU A 117 -5.54 4.85 18.24
CA LEU A 117 -5.23 4.74 19.67
C LEU A 117 -5.35 6.10 20.39
N SER A 118 -5.01 7.21 19.75
CA SER A 118 -5.11 8.54 20.33
C SER A 118 -6.56 8.93 20.66
N ILE A 119 -7.54 8.40 19.92
CA ILE A 119 -8.97 8.57 20.22
C ILE A 119 -9.35 7.91 21.55
N PHE A 120 -8.73 6.78 21.89
CA PHE A 120 -9.01 6.04 23.14
C PHE A 120 -8.10 6.45 24.30
N ASN A 121 -6.90 6.98 24.02
CA ASN A 121 -5.92 7.40 25.01
C ASN A 121 -5.18 8.66 24.53
N SER A 122 -5.47 9.79 25.17
CA SER A 122 -4.94 11.11 24.79
C SER A 122 -3.42 11.27 24.92
N ASN A 123 -2.73 10.34 25.57
CA ASN A 123 -1.27 10.40 25.75
C ASN A 123 -0.49 9.78 24.57
N ILE A 124 -1.19 9.22 23.58
CA ILE A 124 -0.57 8.68 22.37
C ILE A 124 -0.75 9.71 21.27
N GLU A 125 0.34 10.30 20.79
CA GLU A 125 0.31 11.17 19.63
C GLU A 125 0.29 10.33 18.34
N ALA A 126 -0.50 10.78 17.36
CA ALA A 126 -0.50 10.20 16.03
C ALA A 126 0.88 10.39 15.38
N THR A 127 1.48 9.31 14.90
CA THR A 127 2.79 9.34 14.27
C THR A 127 2.90 8.29 13.17
N TYR A 128 3.54 8.66 12.07
CA TYR A 128 3.90 7.75 10.99
C TYR A 128 5.21 6.97 11.29
N ARG A 129 5.94 7.34 12.35
CA ARG A 129 7.24 6.77 12.72
C ARG A 129 7.33 6.56 14.23
N LEU A 130 7.54 5.32 14.65
CA LEU A 130 7.85 4.97 16.04
C LEU A 130 9.34 5.20 16.31
N GLN A 131 9.65 5.65 17.51
CA GLN A 131 11.04 5.86 17.94
C GLN A 131 11.53 4.63 18.70
N PHE A 132 12.13 3.68 17.98
CA PHE A 132 12.72 2.48 18.57
C PHE A 132 14.12 2.74 19.13
N LEU A 133 14.83 3.71 18.55
CA LEU A 133 16.18 4.09 18.94
C LEU A 133 16.21 5.57 19.33
N ASN A 134 17.04 5.91 20.31
CA ASN A 134 17.16 7.28 20.82
C ASN A 134 17.74 8.28 19.81
N ASN A 135 18.43 7.79 18.78
CA ASN A 135 19.04 8.62 17.73
C ASN A 135 18.19 8.53 16.46
N ASP A 136 17.78 9.69 15.91
CA ASP A 136 16.90 9.75 14.74
C ASP A 136 17.49 9.07 13.51
N LEU A 137 18.77 9.33 13.21
CA LEU A 137 19.45 8.72 12.06
C LEU A 137 19.55 7.21 12.22
N ALA A 138 19.89 6.73 13.41
CA ALA A 138 19.93 5.29 13.69
C ALA A 138 18.54 4.66 13.55
N ASN A 139 17.50 5.37 13.97
CA ASN A 139 16.10 4.93 13.83
C ASN A 139 15.71 4.84 12.34
N ASP A 140 16.07 5.81 11.51
CA ASP A 140 15.80 5.78 10.07
C ASP A 140 16.52 4.62 9.38
N VAL A 141 17.79 4.37 9.72
CA VAL A 141 18.54 3.21 9.24
C VAL A 141 17.85 1.91 9.64
N PHE A 142 17.37 1.81 10.89
CA PHE A 142 16.62 0.65 11.34
C PHE A 142 15.34 0.44 10.52
N TYR A 143 14.59 1.50 10.22
CA TYR A 143 13.42 1.43 9.36
C TYR A 143 13.75 0.95 7.94
N TYR A 144 14.80 1.46 7.31
CA TYR A 144 15.19 1.00 5.97
C TYR A 144 15.58 -0.49 5.93
N ILE A 145 16.23 -0.98 7.00
CA ILE A 145 16.54 -2.39 7.17
C ILE A 145 15.26 -3.21 7.37
N LEU A 146 14.34 -2.73 8.22
CA LEU A 146 13.05 -3.37 8.45
C LEU A 146 12.24 -3.48 7.15
N PHE A 147 12.18 -2.40 6.37
CA PHE A 147 11.51 -2.39 5.06
C PHE A 147 12.10 -3.45 4.15
N TYR A 148 13.43 -3.58 4.12
CA TYR A 148 14.11 -4.59 3.30
C TYR A 148 13.67 -6.01 3.67
N PHE A 149 13.68 -6.35 4.96
CA PHE A 149 13.28 -7.69 5.42
C PHE A 149 11.80 -7.99 5.16
N VAL A 150 10.91 -7.02 5.40
CA VAL A 150 9.47 -7.18 5.13
C VAL A 150 9.17 -7.28 3.63
N SER A 151 10.00 -6.64 2.79
CA SER A 151 9.85 -6.67 1.33
C SER A 151 10.12 -8.04 0.72
N ILE A 152 10.98 -8.86 1.31
CA ILE A 152 11.34 -10.18 0.76
C ILE A 152 10.11 -11.11 0.60
N PRO A 153 9.31 -11.41 1.64
CA PRO A 153 8.15 -12.29 1.50
C PRO A 153 7.07 -11.69 0.59
N VAL A 154 6.90 -10.36 0.62
CA VAL A 154 5.96 -9.64 -0.24
C VAL A 154 6.35 -9.78 -1.71
N TRP A 155 7.62 -9.53 -2.02
CA TRP A 155 8.17 -9.61 -3.37
C TRP A 155 8.10 -11.03 -3.93
N LYS A 156 8.44 -12.05 -3.15
CA LYS A 156 8.32 -13.45 -3.60
C LYS A 156 6.90 -13.75 -4.06
N LYS A 157 5.93 -13.48 -3.19
CA LYS A 157 4.52 -13.68 -3.49
C LYS A 157 4.07 -12.86 -4.70
N ARG A 158 4.62 -11.65 -4.87
CA ARG A 158 4.35 -10.80 -6.02
C ARG A 158 4.80 -11.45 -7.34
N MET A 159 5.99 -12.04 -7.33
CA MET A 159 6.54 -12.73 -8.50
C MET A 159 5.75 -13.99 -8.87
N ASP A 160 5.27 -14.75 -7.87
CA ASP A 160 4.46 -15.95 -8.09
C ASP A 160 3.20 -15.62 -8.91
N TYR A 161 2.44 -14.59 -8.49
CA TYR A 161 1.26 -14.16 -9.25
C TYR A 161 1.57 -13.66 -10.67
N LEU A 162 2.70 -12.97 -10.87
CA LEU A 162 3.11 -12.50 -12.20
C LEU A 162 3.55 -13.67 -13.10
N ALA A 163 4.00 -14.78 -12.52
CA ALA A 163 4.30 -16.03 -13.22
C ALA A 163 3.06 -16.92 -13.42
N GLY A 164 1.94 -16.62 -12.75
CA GLY A 164 0.70 -17.40 -12.82
C GLY A 164 0.64 -18.57 -11.82
N GLU A 165 1.44 -18.52 -10.75
CA GLU A 165 1.50 -19.48 -9.64
C GLU A 165 0.71 -18.99 -8.41
#